data_AF-A0A1G9KND5-F1
#
_entry.id   AF-A0A1G9KND5-F1
#
_cell.length_a   1.000
_cell.length_b   1.000
_cell.length_c   1.000
_cell.angle_alpha   90.00
_cell.angle_beta   90.00
_cell.angle_gamma   90.00
#
_symmetry.space_group_name_H-M   'P 1'
#
loop_
_entity.id
_entity.type
_entity.pdbx_description
1 polymer ?
#
loop_
_entity_poly.entity_id
_entity_poly.type
_entity_poly.pdbx_seq_one_letter_code
_entity_poly.pdbx_strand_id
1 'polypeptide(L)'
;MPKKYKLFLFVVVISIAFAAGVFLSYQFQLLMRTEEAEPEPQIEREVEPERITTEKIEYDSENGMEYLKIDTEDRERTLSEDQPSEPLISPQEDKLAYIAPTEWERIGSIYLYDYENDEIRELVRGEDLPEQYTPKKIWWLDEKHLLFIGGFGYGTVSVGGTLYALDIEKGDITEVYPEGERSEVKDISIGDQEVEVKLAVFDEDFVNYEVETDQISLESIYEGLD
;
A
#
# COMPACT_ATOMS: atom_id res chain seq x y z
N MET A 1 -57.15 -43.42 -68.30
CA MET A 1 -57.21 -43.13 -66.85
C MET A 1 -58.16 -41.95 -66.60
N PRO A 2 -59.11 -42.04 -65.65
CA PRO A 2 -60.08 -40.97 -65.39
C PRO A 2 -59.41 -39.70 -64.85
N LYS A 3 -59.82 -38.51 -65.31
CA LYS A 3 -59.27 -37.19 -64.93
C LYS A 3 -59.14 -36.97 -63.40
N LYS A 4 -59.96 -37.66 -62.58
CA LYS A 4 -59.94 -37.56 -61.11
C LYS A 4 -58.65 -38.10 -60.47
N TYR A 5 -57.97 -39.06 -61.10
CA TYR A 5 -56.73 -39.65 -60.55
C TYR A 5 -55.49 -38.77 -60.75
N LYS A 6 -55.47 -37.92 -61.80
CA LYS A 6 -54.36 -37.00 -62.05
C LYS A 6 -54.31 -35.87 -61.02
N LEU A 7 -55.46 -35.36 -60.59
CA LEU A 7 -55.54 -34.30 -59.58
C LEU A 7 -55.13 -34.83 -58.20
N PHE A 8 -55.55 -36.03 -57.84
CA PHE A 8 -55.18 -36.67 -56.57
C PHE A 8 -53.66 -36.95 -56.50
N LEU A 9 -53.07 -37.47 -57.58
CA LEU A 9 -51.63 -37.72 -57.63
C LEU A 9 -50.81 -36.44 -57.54
N PHE A 10 -51.28 -35.34 -58.16
CA PHE A 10 -50.59 -34.04 -58.13
C PHE A 10 -50.60 -33.41 -56.73
N VAL A 11 -51.73 -33.51 -56.01
CA VAL A 11 -51.83 -33.01 -54.63
C VAL A 11 -50.93 -33.82 -53.69
N VAL A 12 -50.88 -35.15 -53.83
CA VAL A 12 -50.02 -36.01 -52.99
C VAL A 12 -48.53 -35.72 -53.22
N VAL A 13 -48.10 -35.51 -54.48
CA VAL A 13 -46.69 -35.18 -54.78
C VAL A 13 -46.30 -33.81 -54.22
N ILE A 14 -47.19 -32.81 -54.28
CA ILE A 14 -46.94 -31.49 -53.68
C ILE A 14 -46.85 -31.59 -52.16
N SER A 15 -47.74 -32.36 -51.51
CA SER A 15 -47.71 -32.54 -50.06
C SER A 15 -46.44 -33.24 -49.58
N ILE A 16 -45.93 -34.24 -50.32
CA ILE A 16 -44.67 -34.93 -49.99
C ILE A 16 -43.47 -34.00 -50.20
N ALA A 17 -43.45 -33.23 -51.29
CA ALA A 17 -42.39 -32.24 -51.56
C ALA A 17 -42.35 -31.14 -50.49
N PHE A 18 -43.52 -30.69 -50.02
CA PHE A 18 -43.62 -29.69 -48.96
C PHE A 18 -43.14 -30.25 -47.61
N ALA A 19 -43.54 -31.47 -47.25
CA ALA A 19 -43.08 -32.13 -46.03
C ALA A 19 -41.56 -32.37 -46.03
N ALA A 20 -40.99 -32.77 -47.17
CA ALA A 20 -39.55 -32.93 -47.33
C ALA A 20 -38.79 -31.60 -47.19
N GLY A 21 -39.32 -30.50 -47.74
CA GLY A 21 -38.73 -29.17 -47.61
C GLY A 21 -38.74 -28.65 -46.16
N VAL A 22 -39.85 -28.86 -45.44
CA VAL A 22 -39.94 -28.49 -44.02
C VAL A 22 -38.99 -29.35 -43.17
N PHE A 23 -38.86 -30.64 -43.47
CA PHE A 23 -37.94 -31.52 -42.76
C PHE A 23 -36.48 -31.16 -43.01
N LEU A 24 -36.10 -30.85 -44.26
CA LEU A 24 -34.74 -30.39 -44.58
C LEU A 24 -34.42 -29.06 -43.91
N SER A 25 -35.38 -28.13 -43.87
CA SER A 25 -35.22 -26.85 -43.19
C SER A 25 -35.03 -27.04 -41.68
N TYR A 26 -35.74 -27.99 -41.07
CA TYR A 26 -35.61 -28.29 -39.64
C TYR A 26 -34.28 -28.96 -39.32
N GLN A 27 -33.82 -29.90 -40.16
CA GLN A 27 -32.50 -30.53 -40.01
C GLN A 27 -31.38 -29.52 -40.22
N PHE A 28 -31.53 -28.59 -41.17
CA PHE A 28 -30.58 -27.51 -41.39
C PHE A 28 -30.52 -26.55 -40.20
N GLN A 29 -31.67 -26.18 -39.61
CA GLN A 29 -31.70 -25.38 -38.37
C GLN A 29 -31.08 -26.11 -37.18
N LEU A 30 -31.24 -27.43 -37.06
CA LEU A 30 -30.54 -28.22 -36.03
C LEU A 30 -29.03 -28.26 -36.26
N LEU A 31 -28.59 -28.42 -37.52
CA LEU A 31 -27.18 -28.47 -37.88
C LEU A 31 -26.48 -27.12 -37.61
N MET A 32 -27.18 -26.02 -37.86
CA MET A 32 -26.69 -24.66 -37.59
C MET A 32 -26.75 -24.27 -36.10
N ARG A 33 -27.37 -25.10 -35.23
CA ARG A 33 -27.45 -24.84 -33.78
C ARG A 33 -26.25 -25.42 -33.01
N THR A 34 -25.47 -26.30 -33.61
CA THR A 34 -24.33 -26.98 -32.97
C THR A 34 -22.98 -26.33 -33.25
N GLU A 35 -22.96 -25.15 -33.89
CA GLU A 35 -21.75 -24.39 -34.23
C GLU A 35 -21.64 -23.07 -33.44
N GLU A 36 -22.29 -22.97 -32.28
CA GLU A 36 -21.90 -21.98 -31.27
C GLU A 36 -20.55 -22.42 -30.70
N ALA A 37 -19.47 -21.87 -31.27
CA ALA A 37 -18.13 -22.00 -30.73
C ALA A 37 -18.16 -21.61 -29.24
N GLU A 38 -17.71 -22.50 -28.36
CA GLU A 38 -17.51 -22.16 -26.96
C GLU A 38 -16.60 -20.91 -26.91
N PRO A 39 -16.98 -19.86 -26.15
CA PRO A 39 -16.15 -18.68 -26.05
C PRO A 39 -14.78 -19.10 -25.53
N GLU A 40 -13.72 -18.75 -26.26
CA GLU A 40 -12.36 -19.02 -25.81
C GLU A 40 -12.19 -18.47 -24.39
N PRO A 41 -11.58 -19.23 -23.47
CA PRO A 41 -11.36 -18.77 -22.10
C PRO A 41 -10.59 -17.45 -22.17
N GLN A 42 -11.24 -16.37 -21.74
CA GLN A 42 -10.58 -15.09 -21.61
C GLN A 42 -9.56 -15.24 -20.49
N ILE A 43 -8.29 -15.34 -20.86
CA ILE A 43 -7.18 -15.25 -19.92
C ILE A 43 -7.21 -13.80 -19.45
N GLU A 44 -7.81 -13.56 -18.28
CA GLU A 44 -7.63 -12.32 -17.54
C GLU A 44 -6.11 -12.18 -17.36
N ARG A 45 -5.51 -11.26 -18.12
CA ARG A 45 -4.14 -10.86 -17.86
C ARG A 45 -4.15 -10.25 -16.47
N GLU A 46 -3.52 -10.94 -15.54
CA GLU A 46 -3.12 -10.37 -14.26
C GLU A 46 -2.24 -9.16 -14.59
N VAL A 47 -2.81 -7.96 -14.48
CA VAL A 47 -2.07 -6.71 -14.62
C VAL A 47 -1.27 -6.61 -13.33
N GLU A 48 0.05 -6.73 -13.42
CA GLU A 48 0.89 -6.53 -12.24
C GLU A 48 0.64 -5.11 -11.68
N PRO A 49 0.44 -4.98 -10.37
CA PRO A 49 0.17 -3.68 -9.76
C PRO A 49 1.36 -2.75 -10.01
N GLU A 50 1.06 -1.49 -10.28
CA GLU A 50 2.07 -0.48 -10.54
C GLU A 50 2.82 -0.15 -9.24
N ARG A 51 4.16 -0.11 -9.32
CA ARG A 51 5.03 0.04 -8.14
C ARG A 51 5.77 1.37 -8.13
N ILE A 52 6.00 1.90 -6.94
CA ILE A 52 6.87 3.02 -6.62
C ILE A 52 8.32 2.52 -6.61
N THR A 53 9.17 3.12 -7.44
CA THR A 53 10.61 2.93 -7.38
C THR A 53 11.27 4.23 -6.96
N THR A 54 12.49 4.16 -6.42
CA THR A 54 13.26 5.35 -6.03
C THR A 54 13.49 6.33 -7.19
N GLU A 55 13.56 5.82 -8.43
CA GLU A 55 13.67 6.64 -9.65
C GLU A 55 12.44 7.51 -9.92
N LYS A 56 11.27 7.13 -9.37
CA LYS A 56 10.00 7.87 -9.49
C LYS A 56 9.86 8.95 -8.42
N ILE A 57 10.79 9.05 -7.48
CA ILE A 57 10.72 9.97 -6.34
C ILE A 57 11.72 11.10 -6.58
N GLU A 58 11.21 12.33 -6.62
CA GLU A 58 12.04 13.53 -6.55
C GLU A 58 12.05 14.03 -5.11
N TYR A 59 13.22 13.98 -4.49
CA TYR A 59 13.50 14.52 -3.16
C TYR A 59 14.77 15.37 -3.23
N ASP A 60 14.63 16.67 -3.00
CA ASP A 60 15.74 17.63 -3.01
C ASP A 60 15.93 18.20 -1.61
N SER A 61 17.07 17.89 -0.99
CA SER A 61 17.49 18.46 0.29
C SER A 61 18.62 19.50 0.16
N GLU A 62 19.07 19.81 -1.06
CA GLU A 62 20.30 20.59 -1.31
C GLU A 62 20.10 22.10 -1.15
N ASN A 63 18.88 22.62 -1.34
CA ASN A 63 18.60 24.06 -1.39
C ASN A 63 17.94 24.63 -0.11
N GLY A 64 17.80 23.83 0.94
CA GLY A 64 17.15 24.24 2.20
C GLY A 64 15.63 24.40 2.11
N MET A 65 15.04 24.04 0.97
CA MET A 65 13.59 23.86 0.80
C MET A 65 13.39 22.39 0.42
N GLU A 66 13.40 21.53 1.42
CA GLU A 66 13.08 20.12 1.26
C GLU A 66 11.67 19.99 0.70
N TYR A 67 11.53 19.27 -0.41
CA TYR A 67 10.25 18.91 -1.00
C TYR A 67 10.27 17.46 -1.47
N LEU A 68 9.08 16.89 -1.60
CA LEU A 68 8.86 15.52 -2.00
C LEU A 68 7.81 15.46 -3.09
N LYS A 69 8.16 14.87 -4.23
CA LYS A 69 7.25 14.62 -5.35
C LYS A 69 7.38 13.20 -5.88
N ILE A 70 6.31 12.76 -6.52
CA ILE A 70 6.32 11.63 -7.44
C ILE A 70 6.36 12.18 -8.85
N ASP A 71 7.34 11.76 -9.64
CA ASP A 71 7.47 12.10 -11.05
C ASP A 71 7.65 10.81 -11.88
N THR A 72 6.71 10.58 -12.78
CA THR A 72 6.65 9.44 -13.70
C THR A 72 6.20 9.95 -15.06
N GLU A 73 6.40 9.16 -16.12
CA GLU A 73 5.95 9.55 -17.47
C GLU A 73 4.46 9.91 -17.54
N ASP A 74 3.63 9.30 -16.69
CA ASP A 74 2.17 9.46 -16.68
C ASP A 74 1.64 10.34 -15.53
N ARG A 75 2.47 10.67 -14.53
CA ARG A 75 2.04 11.34 -13.29
C ARG A 75 3.14 12.19 -12.67
N GLU A 76 2.84 13.46 -12.43
CA GLU A 76 3.61 14.38 -11.58
C GLU A 76 2.72 14.81 -10.40
N ARG A 77 3.20 14.64 -9.16
CA ARG A 77 2.46 15.02 -7.96
C ARG A 77 3.38 15.47 -6.83
N THR A 78 3.14 16.66 -6.30
CA THR A 78 3.77 17.11 -5.05
C THR A 78 3.09 16.47 -3.86
N LEU A 79 3.87 15.75 -3.04
CA LEU A 79 3.41 15.14 -1.78
C LEU A 79 3.59 16.08 -0.60
N SER A 80 4.73 16.79 -0.54
CA SER A 80 4.99 17.79 0.50
C SER A 80 6.02 18.81 0.05
N GLU A 81 5.85 20.06 0.49
CA GLU A 81 6.84 21.15 0.38
C GLU A 81 7.22 21.69 1.77
N ASP A 82 6.68 21.09 2.84
CA ASP A 82 6.84 21.56 4.22
C ASP A 82 7.96 20.81 4.92
N GLN A 83 9.15 20.84 4.33
CA GLN A 83 10.35 20.18 4.86
C GLN A 83 10.11 18.72 5.26
N PRO A 84 9.75 17.84 4.31
CA PRO A 84 9.56 16.43 4.58
C PRO A 84 10.89 15.73 4.85
N SER A 85 10.85 14.67 5.65
CA SER A 85 11.95 13.71 5.74
C SER A 85 12.18 13.00 4.41
N GLU A 86 13.34 12.35 4.30
CA GLU A 86 13.53 11.33 3.27
C GLU A 86 12.39 10.28 3.37
N PRO A 87 11.74 9.94 2.25
CA PRO A 87 10.61 9.03 2.25
C PRO A 87 11.03 7.56 2.31
N LEU A 88 10.16 6.72 2.89
CA LEU A 88 10.33 5.27 2.93
C LEU A 88 9.28 4.57 2.09
N ILE A 89 9.72 3.78 1.12
CA ILE A 89 8.86 2.94 0.28
C ILE A 89 8.45 1.69 1.07
N SER A 90 7.17 1.30 1.02
CA SER A 90 6.67 0.05 1.62
C SER A 90 7.33 -1.18 1.01
N PRO A 91 7.37 -2.34 1.68
CA PRO A 91 8.02 -3.52 1.11
C PRO A 91 7.34 -4.06 -0.17
N GLN A 92 6.05 -3.81 -0.39
CA GLN A 92 5.34 -4.08 -1.65
C GLN A 92 5.46 -2.96 -2.69
N GLU A 93 6.15 -1.86 -2.37
CA GLU A 93 6.40 -0.74 -3.26
C GLU A 93 5.13 -0.04 -3.73
N ASP A 94 4.06 -0.05 -2.94
CA ASP A 94 2.76 0.54 -3.29
C ASP A 94 2.40 1.76 -2.42
N LYS A 95 3.17 2.00 -1.36
CA LYS A 95 3.00 3.09 -0.42
C LYS A 95 4.31 3.76 -0.10
N LEU A 96 4.21 4.99 0.39
CA LEU A 96 5.36 5.78 0.80
C LEU A 96 5.02 6.49 2.12
N ALA A 97 5.89 6.36 3.13
CA ALA A 97 5.75 7.02 4.42
C ALA A 97 6.83 8.09 4.61
N TYR A 98 6.47 9.23 5.20
CA TYR A 98 7.41 10.33 5.49
C TYR A 98 6.94 11.14 6.69
N ILE A 99 7.85 11.90 7.31
CA ILE A 99 7.52 12.88 8.36
C ILE A 99 7.51 14.27 7.73
N ALA A 100 6.54 15.12 8.07
CA ALA A 100 6.61 16.54 7.75
C ALA A 100 5.85 17.40 8.79
N PRO A 101 6.35 18.60 9.12
CA PRO A 101 7.71 19.08 8.90
C PRO A 101 8.75 18.36 9.78
N THR A 102 10.01 18.34 9.33
CA THR A 102 11.18 17.93 10.14
C THR A 102 12.02 19.11 10.65
N GLU A 103 11.53 20.35 10.50
CA GLU A 103 12.22 21.56 10.92
C GLU A 103 12.28 21.73 12.46
N TRP A 104 13.34 22.40 12.92
CA TRP A 104 13.56 22.72 14.33
C TRP A 104 12.37 23.43 14.98
N GLU A 105 11.98 22.98 16.18
CA GLU A 105 10.87 23.56 16.98
C GLU A 105 9.50 23.51 16.28
N ARG A 106 9.32 22.63 15.30
CA ARG A 106 8.02 22.31 14.74
C ARG A 106 7.68 20.86 15.06
N ILE A 107 6.42 20.64 15.40
CA ILE A 107 5.89 19.30 15.60
C ILE A 107 5.47 18.77 14.23
N GLY A 108 6.08 17.66 13.83
CA GLY A 108 5.78 16.94 12.60
C GLY A 108 4.62 15.95 12.76
N SER A 109 4.13 15.49 11.62
CA SER A 109 3.18 14.39 11.49
C SER A 109 3.77 13.30 10.60
N ILE A 110 3.31 12.06 10.78
CA ILE A 110 3.63 10.96 9.85
C ILE A 110 2.56 10.95 8.76
N TYR A 111 2.99 11.00 7.51
CA TYR A 111 2.14 10.90 6.32
C TYR A 111 2.37 9.59 5.60
N LEU A 112 1.30 9.10 4.98
CA LEU A 112 1.30 7.93 4.10
C LEU A 112 0.70 8.34 2.76
N TYR A 113 1.45 8.12 1.69
CA TYR A 113 0.96 8.20 0.34
C TYR A 113 0.66 6.80 -0.19
N ASP A 114 -0.56 6.60 -0.69
CA ASP A 114 -1.01 5.41 -1.40
C ASP A 114 -0.95 5.68 -2.90
N TYR A 115 -0.10 4.92 -3.61
CA TYR A 115 0.15 5.14 -5.02
C TYR A 115 -0.99 4.67 -5.92
N GLU A 116 -1.66 3.58 -5.55
CA GLU A 116 -2.77 3.02 -6.31
C GLU A 116 -3.98 3.96 -6.28
N ASN A 117 -4.31 4.45 -5.09
CA ASN A 117 -5.47 5.31 -4.86
C ASN A 117 -5.16 6.81 -5.07
N ASP A 118 -3.88 7.15 -5.23
CA ASP A 118 -3.38 8.53 -5.34
C ASP A 118 -3.84 9.42 -4.16
N GLU A 119 -3.74 8.88 -2.95
CA GLU A 119 -4.24 9.48 -1.71
C GLU A 119 -3.09 9.74 -0.72
N ILE A 120 -3.13 10.91 -0.06
CA ILE A 120 -2.23 11.21 1.06
C ILE A 120 -3.06 11.22 2.34
N ARG A 121 -2.65 10.42 3.32
CA ARG A 121 -3.26 10.34 4.65
C ARG A 121 -2.25 10.82 5.69
N GLU A 122 -2.72 11.61 6.64
CA GLU A 122 -1.99 11.91 7.86
C GLU A 122 -2.30 10.80 8.87
N LEU A 123 -1.31 9.97 9.21
CA LEU A 123 -1.50 8.81 10.06
C LEU A 123 -1.36 9.13 11.55
N VAL A 124 -0.37 9.97 11.89
CA VAL A 124 -0.08 10.36 13.27
C VAL A 124 0.10 11.87 13.28
N ARG A 125 -0.75 12.56 14.04
CA ARG A 125 -0.56 13.96 14.35
C ARG A 125 0.33 14.09 15.57
N GLY A 126 1.06 15.21 15.65
CA GLY A 126 1.76 15.58 16.87
C GLY A 126 0.88 15.56 18.14
N GLU A 127 -0.41 15.87 17.99
CA GLU A 127 -1.40 15.85 19.08
C GLU A 127 -1.78 14.44 19.57
N ASP A 128 -1.51 13.41 18.77
CA ASP A 128 -1.75 12.00 19.13
C ASP A 128 -0.60 11.43 19.99
N LEU A 129 0.50 12.17 20.11
CA LEU A 129 1.66 11.84 20.93
C LEU A 129 1.63 12.59 22.27
N PRO A 130 2.47 12.19 23.25
CA PRO A 130 2.66 12.98 24.47
C PRO A 130 2.93 14.47 24.16
N GLU A 131 2.55 15.34 25.09
CA GLU A 131 2.66 16.80 24.87
C GLU A 131 4.09 17.17 24.45
N GLN A 132 4.21 17.95 23.36
CA GLN A 132 5.48 18.41 22.79
C GLN A 132 6.33 17.33 22.09
N TYR A 133 5.83 16.10 21.95
CA TYR A 133 6.52 15.10 21.14
C TYR A 133 6.28 15.33 19.64
N THR A 134 7.25 14.88 18.86
CA THR A 134 7.19 14.79 17.42
C THR A 134 7.71 13.42 16.99
N PRO A 135 7.20 12.83 15.89
CA PRO A 135 7.91 11.76 15.22
C PRO A 135 9.30 12.27 14.79
N LYS A 136 10.34 11.49 15.09
CA LYS A 136 11.74 11.80 14.77
C LYS A 136 12.30 10.92 13.66
N LYS A 137 11.88 9.65 13.63
CA LYS A 137 12.29 8.64 12.65
C LYS A 137 11.18 7.61 12.47
N ILE A 138 11.09 7.03 11.28
CA ILE A 138 10.12 5.99 10.91
C ILE A 138 10.85 4.82 10.24
N TRP A 139 10.24 3.63 10.27
CA TRP A 139 10.66 2.43 9.55
C TRP A 139 9.45 1.57 9.20
N TRP A 140 9.49 0.91 8.06
CA TRP A 140 8.55 -0.17 7.76
C TRP A 140 8.90 -1.41 8.57
N LEU A 141 7.94 -1.91 9.34
CA LEU A 141 8.02 -3.21 10.00
C LEU A 141 7.54 -4.32 9.06
N ASP A 142 6.41 -4.05 8.40
CA ASP A 142 5.81 -4.87 7.35
C ASP A 142 4.92 -3.97 6.47
N GLU A 143 3.94 -4.54 5.77
CA GLU A 143 3.02 -3.80 4.88
C GLU A 143 1.95 -2.96 5.57
N LYS A 144 1.70 -3.24 6.85
CA LYS A 144 0.60 -2.67 7.63
C LYS A 144 1.10 -1.88 8.83
N HIS A 145 2.35 -2.08 9.21
CA HIS A 145 2.91 -1.54 10.44
C HIS A 145 4.16 -0.71 10.17
N LEU A 146 4.19 0.46 10.81
CA LEU A 146 5.38 1.30 10.92
C LEU A 146 5.92 1.21 12.35
N LEU A 147 7.24 1.22 12.49
CA LEU A 147 7.90 1.60 13.74
C LEU A 147 8.28 3.07 13.65
N PHE A 148 8.16 3.81 14.74
CA PHE A 148 8.63 5.19 14.78
C PHE A 148 9.11 5.60 16.17
N ILE A 149 10.08 6.51 16.22
CA ILE A 149 10.51 7.14 17.46
C ILE A 149 9.73 8.43 17.64
N GLY A 150 9.00 8.54 18.75
CA GLY A 150 8.38 9.78 19.20
C GLY A 150 9.15 10.35 20.39
N GLY A 151 9.58 11.61 20.31
CA GLY A 151 10.30 12.27 21.40
C GLY A 151 10.18 13.79 21.30
N PHE A 152 10.74 14.52 22.25
CA PHE A 152 10.57 15.98 22.33
C PHE A 152 10.96 16.70 21.03
N GLY A 153 10.03 17.48 20.47
CA GLY A 153 10.24 18.30 19.27
C GLY A 153 10.94 19.64 19.55
N TYR A 154 11.06 20.01 20.82
CA TYR A 154 11.72 21.23 21.27
C TYR A 154 12.95 20.91 22.12
N GLY A 155 13.97 21.78 22.04
CA GLY A 155 15.18 21.70 22.85
C GLY A 155 16.35 21.00 22.16
N THR A 156 17.55 21.20 22.71
CA THR A 156 18.82 20.79 22.08
C THR A 156 19.40 19.48 22.59
N VAL A 157 18.72 18.83 23.55
CA VAL A 157 19.26 17.67 24.27
C VAL A 157 18.68 16.35 23.76
N SER A 158 17.39 16.33 23.41
CA SER A 158 16.71 15.09 23.02
C SER A 158 17.14 14.63 21.63
N VAL A 159 17.79 13.47 21.58
CA VAL A 159 18.31 12.83 20.36
C VAL A 159 17.47 11.64 19.91
N GLY A 160 16.49 11.24 20.71
CA GLY A 160 15.63 10.11 20.50
C GLY A 160 14.29 10.26 21.22
N GLY A 161 13.76 9.16 21.72
CA GLY A 161 12.59 9.15 22.58
C GLY A 161 12.08 7.74 22.82
N THR A 162 10.76 7.59 22.80
CA THR A 162 10.07 6.30 22.92
C THR A 162 9.87 5.66 21.54
N LEU A 163 10.05 4.34 21.44
CA LEU A 163 9.74 3.58 20.23
C LEU A 163 8.28 3.12 20.27
N TYR A 164 7.57 3.40 19.19
CA TYR A 164 6.18 3.02 18.99
C TYR A 164 6.02 2.15 17.74
N ALA A 165 4.96 1.35 17.72
CA ALA A 165 4.42 0.72 16.53
C ALA A 165 3.08 1.36 16.16
N LEU A 166 2.84 1.50 14.86
CA LEU A 166 1.65 2.11 14.28
C LEU A 166 1.02 1.14 13.28
N ASP A 167 -0.26 0.79 13.50
CA ASP A 167 -1.10 0.14 12.49
C ASP A 167 -1.63 1.20 11.52
N ILE A 168 -1.18 1.17 10.26
CA ILE A 168 -1.50 2.22 9.27
C ILE A 168 -2.96 2.19 8.80
N GLU A 169 -3.66 1.07 9.01
CA GLU A 169 -5.06 0.91 8.62
C GLU A 169 -5.99 1.44 9.70
N LYS A 170 -5.66 1.16 10.97
CA LYS A 170 -6.47 1.59 12.12
C LYS A 170 -6.08 2.96 12.65
N GLY A 171 -4.82 3.37 12.47
CA GLY A 171 -4.23 4.53 13.14
C GLY A 171 -3.89 4.29 14.61
N ASP A 172 -3.86 3.03 15.05
CA ASP A 172 -3.59 2.67 16.44
C ASP A 172 -2.08 2.73 16.72
N ILE A 173 -1.70 3.41 17.81
CA ILE A 173 -0.31 3.58 18.26
C ILE A 173 -0.10 2.76 19.53
N THR A 174 0.92 1.91 19.51
CA THR A 174 1.33 1.08 20.65
C THR A 174 2.76 1.39 21.05
N GLU A 175 2.98 1.64 22.34
CA GLU A 175 4.33 1.76 22.88
C GLU A 175 5.03 0.38 22.86
N VAL A 176 6.20 0.33 22.23
CA VAL A 176 6.98 -0.90 22.05
C VAL A 176 8.18 -0.93 23.00
N TYR A 177 8.86 0.21 23.11
CA TYR A 177 10.01 0.35 23.99
C TYR A 177 10.03 1.76 24.59
N PRO A 178 9.68 1.93 25.88
CA PRO A 178 9.64 3.24 26.52
C PRO A 178 11.04 3.86 26.61
N GLU A 179 11.09 5.19 26.56
CA GLU A 179 12.26 5.90 27.06
C GLU A 179 12.42 5.69 28.58
N GLY A 180 13.67 5.70 29.04
CA GLY A 180 14.01 5.62 30.46
C GLY A 180 14.26 7.01 31.04
N GLU A 181 14.45 7.09 32.37
CA GLU A 181 14.73 8.36 33.06
C GLU A 181 15.93 9.13 32.47
N ARG A 182 16.91 8.38 31.94
CA ARG A 182 18.16 8.90 31.39
C ARG A 182 18.55 8.18 30.10
N SER A 183 17.60 7.59 29.40
CA SER A 183 17.88 6.86 28.16
C SER A 183 16.79 7.07 27.12
N GLU A 184 17.18 7.40 25.90
CA GLU A 184 16.27 7.58 24.77
C GLU A 184 16.57 6.56 23.67
N VAL A 185 15.54 5.99 23.04
CA VAL A 185 15.72 5.23 21.79
C VAL A 185 16.12 6.22 20.70
N LYS A 186 17.34 6.10 20.17
CA LYS A 186 17.88 7.00 19.13
C LYS A 186 17.85 6.39 17.73
N ASP A 187 17.80 5.07 17.64
CA ASP A 187 17.85 4.35 16.37
C ASP A 187 17.43 2.89 16.57
N ILE A 188 17.03 2.24 15.49
CA ILE A 188 16.76 0.79 15.48
C ILE A 188 17.37 0.11 14.26
N SER A 189 17.45 -1.21 14.30
CA SER A 189 17.72 -2.05 13.14
C SER A 189 16.85 -3.29 13.21
N ILE A 190 16.01 -3.49 12.19
CA ILE A 190 15.04 -4.59 12.13
C ILE A 190 15.74 -5.80 11.51
N GLY A 191 15.82 -6.90 12.26
CA GLY A 191 16.31 -8.20 11.79
C GLY A 191 15.16 -9.20 11.57
N ASP A 192 15.50 -10.46 11.28
CA ASP A 192 14.52 -11.50 10.94
C ASP A 192 13.62 -11.92 12.12
N GLN A 193 14.11 -11.78 13.35
CA GLN A 193 13.44 -12.25 14.57
C GLN A 193 13.35 -11.19 15.68
N GLU A 194 14.19 -10.17 15.59
CA GLU A 194 14.37 -9.18 16.65
C GLU A 194 14.65 -7.81 16.04
N VAL A 195 14.33 -6.78 16.81
CA VAL A 195 14.71 -5.40 16.56
C VAL A 195 15.83 -5.06 17.53
N GLU A 196 17.00 -4.70 16.98
CA GLU A 196 18.08 -4.10 17.74
C GLU A 196 17.72 -2.64 18.04
N VAL A 197 17.74 -2.26 19.31
CA VAL A 197 17.38 -0.91 19.78
C VAL A 197 18.66 -0.23 20.27
N LYS A 198 18.99 0.93 19.69
CA LYS A 198 20.13 1.74 20.14
C LYS A 198 19.62 2.83 21.08
N LEU A 199 20.17 2.85 22.28
CA LEU A 199 19.83 3.78 23.35
C LEU A 199 20.91 4.85 23.48
N ALA A 200 20.53 6.12 23.54
CA ALA A 200 21.38 7.18 24.06
C ALA A 200 21.23 7.21 25.58
N VAL A 201 22.25 6.79 26.32
CA VAL A 201 22.24 6.78 27.79
C VAL A 201 23.03 7.97 28.32
N PHE A 202 22.34 8.90 28.96
CA PHE A 202 22.87 10.20 29.34
C PHE A 202 23.63 10.19 30.67
N ASP A 203 24.65 11.05 30.76
CA ASP A 203 25.32 11.41 32.02
C ASP A 203 24.38 12.18 32.98
N GLU A 204 24.83 12.48 34.20
CA GLU A 204 23.94 13.04 35.24
C GLU A 204 23.46 14.44 34.91
N ASP A 205 24.19 15.12 34.05
CA ASP A 205 23.92 16.49 33.62
C ASP A 205 23.12 16.55 32.31
N PHE A 206 22.80 15.40 31.70
CA PHE A 206 22.13 15.28 30.40
C PHE A 206 22.86 16.01 29.27
N VAL A 207 24.19 16.09 29.33
CA VAL A 207 25.01 16.80 28.32
C VAL A 207 25.63 15.82 27.35
N ASN A 208 26.16 14.72 27.85
CA ASN A 208 26.79 13.68 27.04
C ASN A 208 25.99 12.38 27.17
N TYR A 209 26.11 11.53 26.16
CA TYR A 209 25.55 10.19 26.22
C TYR A 209 26.51 9.17 25.62
N GLU A 210 26.41 7.94 26.12
CA GLU A 210 26.98 6.75 25.49
C GLU A 210 25.89 6.01 24.72
N VAL A 211 26.28 5.21 23.73
CA VAL A 211 25.33 4.38 22.99
C VAL A 211 25.36 2.97 23.54
N GLU A 212 24.24 2.53 24.07
CA GLU A 212 24.01 1.14 24.44
C GLU A 212 23.08 0.47 23.42
N THR A 213 23.09 -0.85 23.41
CA THR A 213 22.25 -1.66 22.52
C THR A 213 21.44 -2.62 23.36
N ASP A 214 20.15 -2.70 23.07
CA ASP A 214 19.23 -3.72 23.57
C ASP A 214 18.51 -4.41 22.41
N GLN A 215 17.71 -5.42 22.71
CA GLN A 215 16.96 -6.19 21.73
C GLN A 215 15.54 -6.47 22.20
N ILE A 216 14.59 -6.38 21.28
CA ILE A 216 13.20 -6.80 21.48
C ILE A 216 12.80 -7.77 20.39
N SER A 217 12.10 -8.85 20.76
CA SER A 217 11.63 -9.83 19.77
C SER A 217 10.51 -9.26 18.91
N LEU A 218 10.48 -9.61 17.63
CA LEU A 218 9.36 -9.26 16.75
C LEU A 218 8.04 -9.87 17.25
N GLU A 219 8.08 -11.08 17.80
CA GLU A 219 6.91 -11.76 18.38
C GLU A 219 6.23 -10.87 19.44
N SER A 220 6.98 -10.33 20.40
CA SER A 220 6.41 -9.44 21.42
C SER A 220 5.85 -8.13 20.86
N ILE A 221 6.40 -7.63 19.75
CA ILE A 221 5.86 -6.43 19.09
C ILE A 221 4.50 -6.77 18.48
N TYR A 222 4.41 -7.87 17.73
CA TYR A 222 3.16 -8.29 17.09
C TYR A 222 2.08 -8.67 18.10
N GLU A 223 2.42 -9.30 19.22
CA GLU A 223 1.46 -9.59 20.30
C GLU A 223 0.81 -8.32 20.88
N GLY A 224 1.51 -7.18 20.83
CA GLY A 224 0.98 -5.89 21.27
C GLY A 224 0.06 -5.20 20.25
N LEU A 225 0.05 -5.65 18.99
CA LEU A 225 -0.72 -5.06 17.89
C LEU A 225 -2.08 -5.73 17.64
N ASP A 226 -2.33 -6.88 18.28
CA ASP A 226 -3.56 -7.70 18.15
C ASP A 226 -4.74 -7.23 19.02
#